data_AF-A0A8B8B5Y2-F1
#
_entry.id   AF-A0A8B8B5Y2-F1
#
_cell.length_a   1.000
_cell.length_b   1.000
_cell.length_c   1.000
_cell.angle_alpha   90.00
_cell.angle_beta   90.00
_cell.angle_gamma   90.00
#
_symmetry.space_group_name_H-M   'P 1'
#
loop_
_entity.id
_entity.type
_entity.pdbx_description
1 polymer ?
#
loop_
_entity_poly.entity_id
_entity_poly.type
_entity_poly.pdbx_seq_one_letter_code
_entity_poly.pdbx_strand_id
1 'polypeptide(L)'
;MYMYKSTGAVPQKQVLDMQSSGGIKPPDDSYDFPEPEPDYQDDDVMDAPTEKENTIDLLTHSLNEKVILRERKSSNSELDKRLSDPGNDELLIKPKKLANPCIASPARMAVHKELLLNYKMGKNVLEKPELNKVFDKVKEKQRVQEWESQKKPNKRTSLEMKLEQQASKLKEQEDTMKPIKEKVENQSELSRIQSKILSKSLNGSAAVK
;
A
#
# COMPACT_ATOMS: atom_id res chain seq x y z
N MET A 1 68.21 17.99 51.81
CA MET A 1 69.40 17.10 51.84
C MET A 1 69.07 15.90 50.97
N TYR A 2 69.90 15.66 49.95
CA TYR A 2 69.74 14.66 48.90
C TYR A 2 69.64 13.23 49.44
N MET A 3 68.92 12.35 48.71
CA MET A 3 69.44 11.05 48.25
C MET A 3 68.56 10.49 47.12
N TYR A 4 68.99 10.64 45.87
CA TYR A 4 68.55 9.79 44.75
C TYR A 4 69.35 8.49 44.79
N LYS A 5 68.68 7.34 44.70
CA LYS A 5 69.31 6.07 44.37
C LYS A 5 68.73 5.55 43.05
N SER A 6 69.64 5.43 42.09
CA SER A 6 69.50 4.83 40.77
C SER A 6 69.57 3.30 40.87
N THR A 7 68.62 2.60 40.25
CA THR A 7 68.68 1.18 39.81
C THR A 7 67.47 0.98 38.87
N GLY A 8 67.49 0.45 37.67
CA GLY A 8 68.47 -0.18 36.79
C GLY A 8 67.64 -0.73 35.61
N ALA A 9 68.16 -0.66 34.38
CA ALA A 9 67.44 -1.07 33.17
C ALA A 9 67.10 -2.57 33.18
N VAL A 10 65.85 -2.92 32.87
CA VAL A 10 65.40 -4.32 32.73
C VAL A 10 65.78 -4.83 31.33
N PRO A 11 66.47 -5.97 31.20
CA PRO A 11 66.98 -6.46 29.92
C PRO A 11 65.88 -7.03 29.01
N GLN A 12 65.94 -6.70 27.72
CA GLN A 12 65.02 -7.11 26.63
C GLN A 12 65.10 -8.60 26.24
N LYS A 13 65.40 -9.53 27.17
CA LYS A 13 65.52 -10.97 26.86
C LYS A 13 64.38 -11.84 27.38
N GLN A 14 63.28 -11.26 27.85
CA GLN A 14 62.04 -12.00 28.19
C GLN A 14 60.92 -11.80 27.16
N VAL A 15 61.25 -11.47 25.91
CA VAL A 15 60.25 -11.18 24.86
C VAL A 15 59.90 -12.41 24.01
N LEU A 16 60.43 -13.61 24.29
CA LEU A 16 60.24 -14.77 23.39
C LEU A 16 59.44 -15.96 23.95
N ASP A 17 59.20 -16.09 25.25
CA ASP A 17 58.61 -17.34 25.80
C ASP A 17 57.14 -17.22 26.24
N MET A 18 56.44 -16.14 25.89
CA MET A 18 55.00 -15.99 26.16
C MET A 18 54.12 -16.04 24.89
N GLN A 19 54.66 -16.48 23.75
CA GLN A 19 53.87 -16.77 22.55
C GLN A 19 53.47 -18.25 22.49
N SER A 20 52.96 -18.83 23.58
CA SER A 20 52.37 -20.17 23.52
C SER A 20 51.52 -20.47 24.74
N SER A 21 50.30 -19.93 24.78
CA SER A 21 49.07 -20.61 25.23
C SER A 21 47.98 -19.58 25.54
N GLY A 22 46.79 -19.81 24.97
CA GLY A 22 45.56 -19.13 25.40
C GLY A 22 45.18 -17.92 24.55
N GLY A 23 44.72 -18.16 23.32
CA GLY A 23 43.93 -17.17 22.60
C GLY A 23 42.68 -16.82 23.39
N ILE A 24 42.48 -15.54 23.70
CA ILE A 24 41.23 -15.02 24.23
C ILE A 24 40.19 -15.18 23.12
N LYS A 25 39.22 -16.07 23.33
CA LYS A 25 38.04 -16.18 22.48
C LYS A 25 37.31 -14.82 22.56
N PRO A 26 36.99 -14.16 21.44
CA PRO A 26 36.20 -12.93 21.50
C PRO A 26 34.86 -13.23 22.19
N PRO A 27 34.29 -12.25 22.92
CA PRO A 27 32.97 -12.44 23.53
C PRO A 27 31.97 -12.80 22.43
N ASP A 28 31.17 -13.85 22.65
CA ASP A 28 30.12 -14.25 21.73
C ASP A 28 29.22 -13.03 21.48
N ASP A 29 29.16 -12.57 20.23
CA ASP A 29 28.23 -11.56 19.72
C ASP A 29 26.80 -12.14 19.66
N SER A 30 26.30 -12.64 20.79
CA SER A 30 24.88 -12.98 20.98
C SER A 30 24.18 -11.83 21.71
N TYR A 31 24.31 -10.64 21.14
CA TYR A 31 23.29 -9.60 21.32
C TYR A 31 22.47 -9.60 20.04
N ASP A 32 21.35 -10.31 20.09
CA ASP A 32 20.28 -10.27 19.09
C ASP A 32 19.56 -8.92 19.21
N PHE A 33 20.28 -7.84 18.88
CA PHE A 33 19.69 -6.55 18.64
C PHE A 33 19.11 -6.63 17.22
N PRO A 34 17.78 -6.58 17.05
CA PRO A 34 17.21 -6.61 15.71
C PRO A 34 17.80 -5.42 14.95
N GLU A 35 18.58 -5.74 13.91
CA GLU A 35 19.14 -4.74 13.01
C GLU A 35 17.96 -3.91 12.49
N PRO A 36 17.95 -2.58 12.67
CA PRO A 36 16.84 -1.76 12.24
C PRO A 36 16.64 -1.99 10.74
N GLU A 37 15.40 -2.24 10.34
CA GLU A 37 15.09 -2.44 8.93
C GLU A 37 15.58 -1.23 8.13
N PRO A 38 16.38 -1.44 7.08
CA PRO A 38 16.86 -0.35 6.23
C PRO A 38 15.68 0.44 5.67
N ASP A 39 15.72 1.77 5.81
CA ASP A 39 14.78 2.74 5.18
C ASP A 39 15.05 2.82 3.68
N TYR A 40 14.81 1.72 2.97
CA TYR A 40 14.74 1.71 1.53
C TYR A 40 13.53 2.55 1.10
N GLN A 41 13.72 3.86 0.95
CA GLN A 41 12.84 4.67 0.15
C GLN A 41 12.97 4.13 -1.28
N ASP A 42 11.86 3.65 -1.85
CA ASP A 42 11.74 3.18 -3.24
C ASP A 42 12.01 4.30 -4.29
N ASP A 43 12.66 5.39 -3.90
CA ASP A 43 12.94 6.57 -4.72
C ASP A 43 14.23 6.42 -5.54
N ASP A 44 15.07 5.40 -5.25
CA ASP A 44 16.27 5.06 -6.02
C ASP A 44 16.03 3.93 -7.04
N VAL A 45 14.80 3.73 -7.50
CA VAL A 45 14.58 3.12 -8.81
C VAL A 45 15.02 4.14 -9.85
N MET A 46 16.33 4.15 -10.11
CA MET A 46 16.85 4.60 -11.40
C MET A 46 15.93 4.00 -12.46
N ASP A 47 15.25 4.85 -13.24
CA ASP A 47 14.53 4.48 -14.46
C ASP A 47 15.57 3.81 -15.38
N ALA A 48 15.84 2.53 -15.13
CA ALA A 48 16.40 1.65 -16.11
C ALA A 48 15.42 1.73 -17.27
N PRO A 49 15.86 2.13 -18.48
CA PRO A 49 15.04 1.97 -19.66
C PRO A 49 14.79 0.47 -19.71
N THR A 50 13.62 0.07 -19.24
CA THR A 50 13.21 -1.31 -19.35
C THR A 50 12.94 -1.42 -20.83
N GLU A 51 13.95 -1.84 -21.59
CA GLU A 51 13.82 -2.33 -22.96
C GLU A 51 12.99 -3.62 -22.91
N LYS A 52 11.77 -3.52 -22.39
CA LYS A 52 10.63 -4.21 -22.96
C LYS A 52 10.29 -3.41 -24.20
N GLU A 53 11.20 -3.37 -25.17
CA GLU A 53 10.77 -3.24 -26.54
C GLU A 53 9.73 -4.34 -26.69
N ASN A 54 8.51 -3.89 -26.92
CA ASN A 54 7.30 -4.68 -26.92
C ASN A 54 7.46 -5.75 -27.98
N THR A 55 8.08 -6.88 -27.64
CA THR A 55 8.24 -8.04 -28.53
C THR A 55 6.86 -8.46 -29.03
N ILE A 56 5.86 -8.33 -28.17
CA ILE A 56 4.44 -8.49 -28.46
C ILE A 56 3.97 -7.45 -29.49
N ASP A 57 4.26 -6.16 -29.33
CA ASP A 57 3.82 -5.14 -30.30
C ASP A 57 4.57 -5.26 -31.64
N LEU A 58 5.87 -5.57 -31.63
CA LEU A 58 6.67 -5.87 -32.82
C LEU A 58 6.15 -7.09 -33.57
N LEU A 59 5.83 -8.18 -32.86
CA LEU A 59 5.19 -9.36 -33.42
C LEU A 59 3.78 -9.04 -33.94
N THR A 60 3.03 -8.22 -33.22
CA THR A 60 1.68 -7.79 -33.61
C THR A 60 1.73 -6.94 -34.88
N HIS A 61 2.67 -6.00 -34.99
CA HIS A 61 2.92 -5.21 -36.19
C HIS A 61 3.37 -6.09 -37.36
N SER A 62 4.29 -7.04 -37.15
CA SER A 62 4.77 -7.96 -38.19
C SER A 62 3.69 -8.89 -38.74
N LEU A 63 2.84 -9.44 -37.85
CA LEU A 63 1.69 -10.24 -38.25
C LEU A 63 0.65 -9.38 -38.98
N ASN A 64 0.45 -8.13 -38.55
CA ASN A 64 -0.49 -7.20 -39.17
C ASN A 64 -0.05 -6.76 -40.57
N GLU A 65 1.24 -6.50 -40.82
CA GLU A 65 1.73 -6.23 -42.18
C GLU A 65 1.43 -7.40 -43.13
N LYS A 66 1.65 -8.64 -42.66
CA LYS A 66 1.36 -9.84 -43.44
C LYS A 66 -0.13 -10.01 -43.72
N VAL A 67 -1.01 -9.63 -42.80
CA VAL A 67 -2.48 -9.65 -42.98
C VAL A 67 -2.92 -8.59 -44.00
N ILE A 68 -2.43 -7.35 -43.87
CA ILE A 68 -2.74 -6.24 -44.80
C ILE A 68 -2.26 -6.57 -46.23
N LEU A 69 -1.07 -7.17 -46.37
CA LEU A 69 -0.55 -7.60 -47.67
C LEU A 69 -1.35 -8.76 -48.28
N ARG A 70 -1.93 -9.65 -47.44
CA ARG A 70 -2.78 -10.76 -47.89
C ARG A 70 -4.11 -10.25 -48.47
N GLU A 71 -4.74 -9.26 -47.84
CA GLU A 71 -5.98 -8.65 -48.37
C GLU A 71 -5.73 -8.02 -49.75
N ARG A 72 -4.64 -7.25 -49.92
CA ARG A 72 -4.26 -6.63 -51.22
C ARG A 72 -3.94 -7.64 -52.33
N LYS A 73 -3.44 -8.83 -51.98
CA LYS A 73 -3.20 -9.92 -52.94
C LYS A 73 -4.47 -10.67 -53.31
N SER A 74 -5.42 -10.82 -52.38
CA SER A 74 -6.71 -11.47 -52.66
C SER A 74 -7.60 -10.69 -53.63
N SER A 75 -7.44 -9.37 -53.70
CA SER A 75 -8.11 -8.51 -54.68
C SER A 75 -7.43 -8.46 -56.06
N ASN A 76 -6.35 -9.23 -56.30
CA ASN A 76 -5.63 -9.28 -57.58
C ASN A 76 -5.66 -10.68 -58.22
N SER A 77 -6.79 -11.39 -58.13
CA SER A 77 -6.95 -12.69 -58.82
C SER A 77 -7.17 -12.59 -60.34
N GLU A 78 -7.12 -11.39 -60.94
CA GLU A 78 -7.23 -11.19 -62.38
C GLU A 78 -6.00 -11.72 -63.14
N LEU A 79 -4.82 -11.74 -62.48
CA LEU A 79 -3.53 -12.05 -63.11
C LEU A 79 -3.23 -13.56 -63.18
N ASP A 80 -3.86 -14.37 -62.35
CA ASP A 80 -3.62 -15.83 -62.28
C ASP A 80 -4.33 -16.60 -63.41
N LYS A 81 -5.22 -15.93 -64.16
CA LYS A 81 -5.92 -16.49 -65.33
C LYS A 81 -5.08 -16.48 -66.62
N ARG A 82 -3.94 -15.78 -66.64
CA ARG A 82 -3.19 -15.49 -67.88
C ARG A 82 -2.05 -16.49 -68.17
N LEU A 83 -1.81 -17.48 -67.29
CA LEU A 83 -0.70 -18.44 -67.42
C LEU A 83 -1.16 -19.90 -67.66
N SER A 84 -2.45 -20.16 -67.83
CA SER A 84 -2.94 -21.49 -68.22
C SER A 84 -2.92 -21.61 -69.74
N ASP A 85 -1.94 -22.35 -70.24
CA ASP A 85 -1.84 -22.86 -71.62
C ASP A 85 -3.17 -23.51 -72.05
N PRO A 86 -3.79 -23.11 -73.19
CA PRO A 86 -5.12 -23.58 -73.60
C PRO A 86 -5.15 -25.03 -74.12
N GLY A 87 -4.07 -25.81 -73.96
CA GLY A 87 -3.91 -27.10 -74.64
C GLY A 87 -4.30 -28.37 -73.88
N ASN A 88 -4.49 -28.37 -72.55
CA ASN A 88 -4.75 -29.65 -71.84
C ASN A 88 -5.40 -29.54 -70.44
N ASP A 89 -6.07 -28.43 -70.14
CA ASP A 89 -6.57 -28.13 -68.78
C ASP A 89 -8.02 -28.58 -68.54
N GLU A 90 -8.74 -28.99 -69.59
CA GLU A 90 -10.18 -29.32 -69.50
C GLU A 90 -10.47 -30.69 -68.88
N LEU A 91 -9.49 -31.60 -68.85
CA LEU A 91 -9.61 -32.93 -68.24
C LEU A 91 -9.01 -33.02 -66.83
N LEU A 92 -8.36 -31.97 -66.34
CA LEU A 92 -7.73 -31.96 -65.02
C LEU A 92 -8.71 -31.44 -63.96
N ILE A 93 -9.07 -32.27 -62.99
CA ILE A 93 -9.89 -31.84 -61.84
C ILE A 93 -9.09 -30.81 -61.04
N LYS A 94 -9.42 -29.53 -61.20
CA LYS A 94 -8.80 -28.44 -60.43
C LYS A 94 -9.24 -28.55 -58.96
N PRO A 95 -8.31 -28.40 -57.99
CA PRO A 95 -8.66 -28.35 -56.58
C PRO A 95 -9.72 -27.26 -56.33
N LYS A 96 -10.82 -27.63 -55.67
CA LYS A 96 -11.87 -26.68 -55.32
C LYS A 96 -11.32 -25.71 -54.26
N LYS A 97 -11.40 -24.42 -54.55
CA LYS A 97 -11.09 -23.38 -53.56
C LYS A 97 -12.09 -23.50 -52.40
N LEU A 98 -11.60 -23.78 -51.20
CA LEU A 98 -12.43 -23.82 -49.99
C LEU A 98 -12.93 -22.42 -49.67
N ALA A 99 -14.20 -22.31 -49.29
CA ALA A 99 -14.77 -21.05 -48.86
C ALA A 99 -14.11 -20.61 -47.55
N ASN A 100 -13.58 -19.38 -47.52
CA ASN A 100 -13.02 -18.82 -46.30
C ASN A 100 -14.17 -18.41 -45.35
N PRO A 101 -14.32 -19.05 -44.18
CA PRO A 101 -15.43 -18.77 -43.26
C PRO A 101 -15.36 -17.36 -42.64
N CYS A 102 -14.21 -16.70 -42.69
CA CYS A 102 -14.02 -15.31 -42.26
C CYS A 102 -14.57 -14.31 -43.28
N ILE A 103 -14.48 -14.63 -44.58
CA ILE A 103 -15.03 -13.80 -45.67
C ILE A 103 -16.51 -14.10 -45.87
N ALA A 104 -16.92 -15.35 -45.68
CA ALA A 104 -18.30 -15.79 -45.85
C ALA A 104 -19.27 -15.21 -44.81
N SER A 105 -18.77 -14.67 -43.69
CA SER A 105 -19.60 -14.07 -42.62
C SER A 105 -19.40 -12.55 -42.57
N PRO A 106 -20.39 -11.74 -43.00
CA PRO A 106 -20.32 -10.28 -42.92
C PRO A 106 -20.11 -9.76 -41.50
N ALA A 107 -20.70 -10.42 -40.50
CA ALA A 107 -20.54 -10.07 -39.09
C ALA A 107 -19.07 -10.19 -38.63
N ARG A 108 -18.38 -11.29 -38.99
CA ARG A 108 -16.95 -11.44 -38.67
C ARG A 108 -16.09 -10.41 -39.38
N MET A 109 -16.39 -10.09 -40.64
CA MET A 109 -15.66 -9.04 -41.35
C MET A 109 -15.86 -7.66 -40.73
N ALA A 110 -17.07 -7.36 -40.26
CA ALA A 110 -17.36 -6.10 -39.57
C ALA A 110 -16.53 -5.95 -38.30
N VAL A 111 -16.50 -7.01 -37.46
CA VAL A 111 -15.66 -7.04 -36.25
C VAL A 111 -14.18 -6.89 -36.59
N HIS A 112 -13.69 -7.57 -37.62
CA HIS A 112 -12.29 -7.43 -38.04
C HIS A 112 -11.93 -5.99 -38.42
N LYS A 113 -12.79 -5.31 -39.18
CA LYS A 113 -12.60 -3.91 -39.58
C LYS A 113 -12.61 -2.97 -38.39
N GLU A 114 -13.54 -3.15 -37.46
CA GLU A 114 -13.64 -2.34 -36.24
C GLU A 114 -12.41 -2.52 -35.35
N LEU A 115 -11.96 -3.75 -35.13
CA LEU A 115 -10.75 -4.04 -34.35
C LEU A 115 -9.51 -3.42 -35.00
N LEU A 116 -9.37 -3.53 -36.33
CA LEU A 116 -8.29 -2.86 -37.06
C LEU A 116 -8.36 -1.33 -36.95
N LEU A 117 -9.56 -0.75 -36.98
CA LEU A 117 -9.77 0.68 -36.81
C LEU A 117 -9.35 1.13 -35.40
N ASN A 118 -9.82 0.43 -34.36
CA ASN A 118 -9.46 0.73 -32.96
C ASN A 118 -7.96 0.64 -32.75
N TYR A 119 -7.32 -0.40 -33.30
CA TYR A 119 -5.87 -0.54 -33.26
C TYR A 119 -5.13 0.61 -33.96
N LYS A 120 -5.54 1.00 -35.17
CA LYS A 120 -4.96 2.16 -35.89
C LYS A 120 -5.14 3.47 -35.13
N MET A 121 -6.22 3.60 -34.38
CA MET A 121 -6.49 4.75 -33.52
C MET A 121 -5.79 4.66 -32.15
N GLY A 122 -5.03 3.59 -31.87
CA GLY A 122 -4.41 3.36 -30.57
C GLY A 122 -5.41 3.09 -29.44
N LYS A 123 -6.66 2.74 -29.75
CA LYS A 123 -7.68 2.40 -28.76
C LYS A 123 -7.56 0.94 -28.39
N ASN A 124 -7.09 0.69 -27.18
CA ASN A 124 -7.05 -0.66 -26.63
C ASN A 124 -8.43 -1.07 -26.10
N VAL A 125 -9.13 -1.94 -26.83
CA VAL A 125 -10.47 -2.46 -26.43
C VAL A 125 -10.37 -3.44 -25.25
N LEU A 126 -9.17 -3.97 -24.98
CA LEU A 126 -8.92 -4.88 -23.85
C LEU A 126 -8.66 -4.12 -22.54
N GLU A 127 -8.18 -2.88 -22.64
CA GLU A 127 -8.02 -2.02 -21.47
C GLU A 127 -9.37 -1.62 -20.90
N LYS A 128 -9.53 -1.75 -19.59
CA LYS A 128 -10.76 -1.43 -18.86
C LYS A 128 -10.57 -0.12 -18.09
N PRO A 129 -10.65 1.05 -18.75
CA PRO A 129 -10.30 2.33 -18.14
C PRO A 129 -11.17 2.66 -16.92
N GLU A 130 -12.45 2.25 -16.92
CA GLU A 130 -13.35 2.47 -15.78
C GLU A 130 -12.98 1.61 -14.56
N LEU A 131 -12.50 0.37 -14.78
CA LEU A 131 -12.05 -0.49 -13.70
C LEU A 131 -10.75 0.05 -13.08
N ASN A 132 -9.81 0.50 -13.92
CA ASN A 132 -8.57 1.14 -13.47
C ASN A 132 -8.87 2.38 -12.63
N LYS A 133 -9.77 3.27 -13.09
CA LYS A 133 -10.25 4.43 -12.32
C LYS A 133 -10.83 4.04 -10.96
N VAL A 134 -11.55 2.90 -10.87
CA VAL A 134 -12.09 2.41 -9.59
C VAL A 134 -10.96 1.94 -8.67
N PHE A 135 -9.98 1.18 -9.19
CA PHE A 135 -8.82 0.77 -8.42
C PHE A 135 -8.00 1.97 -7.92
N ASP A 136 -7.75 2.97 -8.76
CA ASP A 136 -7.04 4.19 -8.38
C ASP A 136 -7.77 4.93 -7.26
N LYS A 137 -9.12 5.04 -7.35
CA LYS A 137 -9.94 5.63 -6.28
C LYS A 137 -9.86 4.86 -4.97
N VAL A 138 -9.78 3.53 -5.02
CA VAL A 138 -9.65 2.69 -3.81
C VAL A 138 -8.26 2.87 -3.19
N LYS A 139 -7.20 2.83 -4.01
CA LYS A 139 -5.82 3.06 -3.57
C LYS A 139 -5.65 4.44 -2.95
N GLU A 140 -6.22 5.46 -3.57
CA GLU A 140 -6.19 6.84 -3.07
C GLU A 140 -6.93 6.96 -1.73
N LYS A 141 -8.11 6.35 -1.60
CA LYS A 141 -8.83 6.32 -0.31
C LYS A 141 -8.04 5.64 0.80
N GLN A 142 -7.37 4.53 0.50
CA GLN A 142 -6.53 3.83 1.47
C GLN A 142 -5.35 4.72 1.91
N ARG A 143 -4.67 5.36 0.95
CA ARG A 143 -3.57 6.30 1.23
C ARG A 143 -4.02 7.48 2.09
N VAL A 144 -5.18 8.06 1.79
CA VAL A 144 -5.77 9.14 2.60
C VAL A 144 -6.12 8.64 4.01
N GLN A 145 -6.71 7.46 4.14
CA GLN A 145 -7.05 6.87 5.43
C GLN A 145 -5.80 6.57 6.28
N GLU A 146 -4.73 6.10 5.66
CA GLU A 146 -3.45 5.84 6.30
C GLU A 146 -2.78 7.14 6.74
N TRP A 147 -2.70 8.13 5.85
CA TRP A 147 -2.22 9.47 6.19
C TRP A 147 -3.01 10.12 7.30
N GLU A 148 -4.35 10.03 7.28
CA GLU A 148 -5.21 10.52 8.37
C GLU A 148 -5.00 9.74 9.67
N SER A 149 -4.72 8.43 9.60
CA SER A 149 -4.43 7.62 10.78
C SER A 149 -3.08 7.95 11.39
N GLN A 150 -2.10 8.32 10.56
CA GLN A 150 -0.77 8.77 11.00
C GLN A 150 -0.79 10.22 11.50
N LYS A 151 -1.57 11.10 10.85
CA LYS A 151 -1.71 12.53 11.22
C LYS A 151 -2.63 12.80 12.40
N LYS A 152 -3.42 11.83 12.85
CA LYS A 152 -4.17 11.93 14.10
C LYS A 152 -3.26 11.38 15.22
N PRO A 153 -2.38 12.17 15.84
CA PRO A 153 -1.79 11.76 17.11
C PRO A 153 -2.97 11.61 18.06
N ASN A 154 -3.16 10.42 18.61
CA ASN A 154 -4.34 10.06 19.42
C ASN A 154 -5.64 9.94 18.61
N LYS A 155 -5.86 8.74 18.05
CA LYS A 155 -7.15 8.10 18.33
C LYS A 155 -7.29 8.15 19.86
N ARG A 156 -8.24 8.96 20.39
CA ARG A 156 -8.47 9.12 21.84
C ARG A 156 -8.25 7.78 22.52
N THR A 157 -7.27 7.70 23.41
CA THR A 157 -6.98 6.42 24.06
C THR A 157 -8.21 6.00 24.87
N SER A 158 -8.36 4.70 25.14
CA SER A 158 -9.48 4.22 25.96
C SER A 158 -9.54 4.91 27.33
N LEU A 159 -8.39 5.35 27.86
CA LEU A 159 -8.27 6.16 29.07
C LEU A 159 -8.79 7.59 28.88
N GLU A 160 -8.40 8.24 27.78
CA GLU A 160 -8.79 9.61 27.46
C GLU A 160 -10.31 9.73 27.27
N MET A 161 -10.94 8.73 26.63
CA MET A 161 -12.40 8.60 26.59
C MET A 161 -13.05 8.47 27.97
N LYS A 162 -12.47 7.65 28.86
CA LYS A 162 -13.00 7.48 30.22
C LYS A 162 -12.85 8.76 31.06
N LEU A 163 -11.74 9.49 30.90
CA LEU A 163 -11.53 10.78 31.55
C LEU A 163 -12.55 11.82 31.08
N GLU A 164 -12.84 11.88 29.77
CA GLU A 164 -13.86 12.78 29.22
C GLU A 164 -15.27 12.44 29.74
N GLN A 165 -15.61 11.15 29.84
CA GLN A 165 -16.86 10.68 30.44
C GLN A 165 -16.96 11.07 31.93
N GLN A 166 -15.88 10.89 32.69
CA GLN A 166 -15.86 11.21 34.11
C GLN A 166 -15.94 12.73 34.34
N ALA A 167 -15.24 13.53 33.54
CA ALA A 167 -15.32 14.99 33.58
C ALA A 167 -16.73 15.50 33.26
N SER A 168 -17.38 14.91 32.25
CA SER A 168 -18.77 15.24 31.89
C SER A 168 -19.75 14.92 33.03
N LYS A 169 -19.58 13.75 33.67
CA LYS A 169 -20.39 13.34 34.82
C LYS A 169 -20.21 14.27 36.03
N LEU A 170 -18.98 14.70 36.30
CA LEU A 170 -18.68 15.67 37.36
C LEU A 170 -19.32 17.03 37.08
N LYS A 171 -19.29 17.49 35.82
CA LYS A 171 -19.92 18.75 35.42
C LYS A 171 -21.43 18.74 35.60
N GLU A 172 -22.11 17.65 35.21
CA GLU A 172 -23.55 17.48 35.45
C GLU A 172 -23.89 17.46 36.95
N GLN A 173 -23.05 16.82 37.78
CA GLN A 173 -23.21 16.85 39.24
C GLN A 173 -23.03 18.26 39.80
N GLU A 174 -22.06 19.03 39.29
CA GLU A 174 -21.85 20.40 39.71
C GLU A 174 -23.05 21.28 39.34
N ASP A 175 -23.55 21.17 38.11
CA ASP A 175 -24.68 21.95 37.61
C ASP A 175 -25.99 21.62 38.34
N THR A 176 -26.17 20.37 38.79
CA THR A 176 -27.31 19.98 39.64
C THR A 176 -27.16 20.44 41.09
N MET A 177 -25.92 20.55 41.61
CA MET A 177 -25.67 21.05 42.96
C MET A 177 -25.67 22.57 43.08
N LYS A 178 -25.36 23.32 42.01
CA LYS A 178 -25.39 24.80 41.98
C LYS A 178 -26.72 25.41 42.46
N PRO A 179 -27.90 25.05 41.93
CA PRO A 179 -29.17 25.63 42.35
C PRO A 179 -29.53 25.23 43.80
N ILE A 180 -29.07 24.06 44.27
CA ILE A 180 -29.29 23.60 45.64
C ILE A 180 -28.43 24.41 46.61
N LYS A 181 -27.15 24.64 46.28
CA LYS A 181 -26.25 25.47 47.09
C LYS A 181 -26.73 26.92 47.15
N GLU A 182 -27.13 27.49 46.01
CA GLU A 182 -27.65 28.85 45.94
C GLU A 182 -28.95 29.01 46.75
N LYS A 183 -29.86 28.02 46.70
CA LYS A 183 -31.07 28.00 47.53
C LYS A 183 -30.77 27.84 49.03
N VAL A 184 -29.71 27.10 49.37
CA VAL A 184 -29.24 26.90 50.76
C VAL A 184 -28.48 28.12 51.30
N GLU A 185 -27.91 28.96 50.45
CA GLU A 185 -27.30 30.25 50.81
C GLU A 185 -28.33 31.38 50.89
N ASN A 186 -29.33 31.38 50.01
CA ASN A 186 -30.39 32.39 50.01
C ASN A 186 -31.53 32.11 51.03
N GLN A 187 -31.52 30.96 51.70
CA GLN A 187 -32.49 30.68 52.78
C GLN A 187 -32.12 31.47 54.05
N SER A 188 -33.15 31.87 54.81
CA SER A 188 -32.94 32.57 56.08
C SER A 188 -32.11 31.73 57.07
N GLU A 189 -31.27 32.40 57.86
CA GLU A 189 -30.38 31.75 58.84
C GLU A 189 -31.16 30.89 59.85
N LEU A 190 -32.39 31.28 60.19
CA LEU A 190 -33.29 30.48 61.05
C LEU A 190 -33.63 29.12 60.42
N SER A 191 -34.01 29.08 59.15
CA SER A 191 -34.32 27.84 58.42
C SER A 191 -33.08 26.93 58.29
N ARG A 192 -31.90 27.54 58.12
CA ARG A 192 -30.61 26.84 58.07
C ARG A 192 -30.25 26.21 59.43
N ILE A 193 -30.46 26.93 60.54
CA ILE A 193 -30.24 26.42 61.90
C ILE A 193 -31.23 25.30 62.23
N GLN A 194 -32.53 25.49 61.91
CA GLN A 194 -33.56 24.46 62.13
C GLN A 194 -33.21 23.15 61.40
N SER A 195 -32.85 23.23 60.12
CA SER A 195 -32.45 22.06 59.34
C SER A 195 -31.21 21.36 59.91
N LYS A 196 -30.22 22.11 60.41
CA LYS A 196 -29.03 21.58 61.09
C LYS A 196 -29.37 20.89 62.41
N ILE A 197 -30.31 21.42 63.19
CA ILE A 197 -30.75 20.79 64.45
C ILE A 197 -31.51 19.49 64.14
N LEU A 198 -32.40 19.49 63.15
CA LEU A 198 -33.14 18.32 62.68
C LEU A 198 -32.19 17.19 62.22
N SER A 199 -31.21 17.50 61.36
CA SER A 199 -30.25 16.48 60.89
C SER A 199 -29.35 15.95 62.01
N LYS A 200 -29.01 16.79 63.00
CA LYS A 200 -28.22 16.38 64.16
C LYS A 200 -29.02 15.53 65.15
N SER A 201 -30.31 15.78 65.30
CA SER A 201 -31.23 14.97 66.11
C SER A 201 -31.45 13.57 65.51
N LEU A 202 -31.60 13.46 64.19
CA LEU A 202 -31.73 12.19 63.48
C LEU A 202 -30.47 11.32 63.63
N ASN A 203 -29.30 11.93 63.52
CA ASN A 203 -28.01 11.23 63.69
C ASN A 203 -27.72 10.86 65.16
N GLY A 204 -28.28 11.60 66.12
CA GLY A 204 -28.17 11.29 67.56
C GLY A 204 -29.04 10.11 68.01
N SER A 205 -30.17 9.85 67.33
CA SER A 205 -31.05 8.72 67.64
C SER A 205 -30.51 7.37 67.13
N ALA A 206 -29.59 7.37 66.17
CA ALA A 206 -28.96 6.15 65.65
C ALA A 206 -27.76 5.67 66.51
N ALA A 207 -27.30 6.48 67.47
CA ALA A 207 -26.17 6.17 68.34
C ALA A 207 -26.56 5.56 69.70
N VAL A 208 -27.86 5.30 69.93
CA VAL A 208 -28.36 4.62 71.14
C VAL A 208 -29.17 3.41 70.72
N LYS A 209 -28.49 2.29 70.48
CA LYS A 209 -28.96 0.91 70.65
C LYS A 209 -27.80 -0.06 70.44
#